data_AF-A0A1H8SHA3-F1
#
_entry.id   AF-A0A1H8SHA3-F1
#
_cell.length_a   1.000
_cell.length_b   1.000
_cell.length_c   1.000
_cell.angle_alpha   90.00
_cell.angle_beta   90.00
_cell.angle_gamma   90.00
#
_symmetry.space_group_name_H-M   'P 1'
#
loop_
_entity.id
_entity.type
_entity.pdbx_description
1 polymer ?
#
loop_
_entity_poly.entity_id
_entity_poly.type
_entity_poly.pdbx_seq_one_letter_code
_entity_poly.pdbx_strand_id
1 'polypeptide(L)'
;MLRSREALATVPTNPLSWYRSASVPWILALVASKAGDLATTIVGLTIVDGLSERNPVAGTVFHQFGVAGLCVVSVFVLVVVVLVVEFAGTVLERDDRTELSPDTAYFIGYFPLVTVFGGATVYNAVLICIRVWP
;
A
#
# COMPACT_ATOMS: atom_id res chain seq x y z
N MET A 1 -44.83 11.40 28.45
CA MET A 1 -43.66 11.91 27.70
C MET A 1 -42.44 11.88 28.62
N LEU A 2 -41.61 10.84 28.61
CA LEU A 2 -40.33 10.78 29.35
C LEU A 2 -39.51 9.51 29.01
N ARG A 3 -39.55 9.02 27.76
CA ARG A 3 -38.88 7.78 27.34
C ARG A 3 -37.87 7.99 26.19
N SER A 4 -37.37 9.21 26.00
CA SER A 4 -36.51 9.56 24.85
C SER A 4 -35.10 10.03 25.21
N ARG A 5 -34.68 9.97 26.47
CA ARG A 5 -33.35 10.44 26.89
C ARG A 5 -32.34 9.33 27.27
N GLU A 6 -32.78 8.09 27.40
CA GLU A 6 -31.88 6.98 27.79
C GLU A 6 -31.27 6.23 26.60
N ALA A 7 -31.76 6.45 25.37
CA ALA A 7 -31.24 5.78 24.17
C ALA A 7 -30.01 6.47 23.54
N LEU A 8 -29.53 7.58 24.11
CA LEU A 8 -28.40 8.36 23.59
C LEU A 8 -27.07 8.06 24.31
N ALA A 9 -27.06 7.12 25.25
CA ALA A 9 -25.93 6.86 26.13
C ALA A 9 -25.30 5.48 25.94
N THR A 10 -25.13 5.00 24.71
CA THR A 10 -24.13 3.95 24.40
C THR A 10 -23.74 4.00 22.92
N VAL A 11 -23.18 5.12 22.45
CA VAL A 11 -22.18 5.01 21.38
C VAL A 11 -20.86 4.83 22.13
N PRO A 12 -20.28 3.61 22.19
CA PRO A 12 -18.92 3.46 22.66
C PRO A 12 -18.01 4.16 21.65
N THR A 13 -17.81 5.47 21.82
CA THR A 13 -16.72 6.22 21.20
C THR A 13 -15.45 5.78 21.89
N ASN A 14 -14.98 4.59 21.56
CA ASN A 14 -13.64 4.16 21.92
C ASN A 14 -12.75 4.55 20.72
N PRO A 15 -12.14 5.75 20.71
CA PRO A 15 -11.28 6.19 19.61
C PRO A 15 -10.05 5.28 19.44
N LEU A 16 -9.80 4.40 20.41
CA LEU A 16 -8.76 3.37 20.42
C LEU A 16 -9.12 2.08 19.67
N SER A 17 -10.35 1.91 19.18
CA SER A 17 -10.73 0.70 18.41
C SER A 17 -10.03 0.60 17.05
N TRP A 18 -9.69 1.74 16.42
CA TRP A 18 -8.85 1.80 15.21
C TRP A 18 -7.46 1.20 15.39
N TYR A 19 -6.94 1.12 16.63
CA TYR A 19 -5.63 0.51 16.90
C TYR A 19 -5.65 -1.03 16.85
N ARG A 20 -6.84 -1.65 16.80
CA ARG A 20 -7.04 -3.07 16.48
C ARG A 20 -7.49 -3.29 15.02
N SER A 21 -7.35 -2.29 14.14
CA SER A 21 -7.70 -2.45 12.73
C SER A 21 -6.84 -3.55 12.11
N ALA A 22 -7.50 -4.62 11.66
CA ALA A 22 -6.89 -5.72 10.93
C ALA A 22 -6.05 -5.25 9.72
N SER A 23 -6.27 -4.02 9.25
CA SER A 23 -5.53 -3.38 8.15
C SER A 23 -4.13 -2.87 8.51
N VAL A 24 -3.80 -2.57 9.78
CA VAL A 24 -2.49 -1.98 10.13
C VAL A 24 -1.31 -2.85 9.68
N PRO A 25 -1.28 -4.18 9.94
CA PRO A 25 -0.22 -5.05 9.43
C PRO A 25 -0.10 -5.03 7.90
N TRP A 26 -1.23 -4.94 7.20
CA TRP A 26 -1.25 -4.86 5.73
C TRP A 26 -0.68 -3.56 5.21
N ILE A 27 -1.02 -2.42 5.84
CA ILE A 27 -0.46 -1.12 5.48
C ILE A 27 1.06 -1.13 5.70
N LEU A 28 1.53 -1.67 6.84
CA LEU A 28 2.97 -1.79 7.11
C LEU A 28 3.67 -2.67 6.07
N ALA A 29 3.08 -3.82 5.72
CA ALA A 29 3.62 -4.70 4.69
C ALA A 29 3.66 -4.03 3.31
N LEU A 30 2.62 -3.25 2.97
CA LEU A 30 2.55 -2.50 1.72
C LEU A 30 3.63 -1.42 1.65
N VAL A 31 3.78 -0.64 2.73
CA VAL A 31 4.82 0.40 2.83
C VAL A 31 6.21 -0.23 2.73
N ALA A 32 6.48 -1.30 3.46
CA ALA A 32 7.78 -1.97 3.45
C ALA A 32 8.11 -2.55 2.06
N SER A 33 7.17 -3.26 1.44
CA SER A 33 7.36 -3.83 0.10
C SER A 33 7.55 -2.74 -0.96
N LYS A 34 6.76 -1.65 -0.90
CA LYS A 34 6.92 -0.54 -1.85
C LYS A 34 8.21 0.23 -1.66
N ALA A 35 8.66 0.41 -0.41
CA ALA A 35 9.94 1.04 -0.11
C ALA A 35 11.12 0.21 -0.65
N GLY A 36 11.06 -1.12 -0.50
CA GLY A 36 12.04 -2.03 -1.09
C GLY A 36 12.08 -1.94 -2.63
N ASP A 37 10.91 -1.94 -3.26
CA ASP A 37 10.76 -1.83 -4.71
C ASP A 37 11.35 -0.52 -5.23
N LEU A 38 11.00 0.60 -4.57
CA LEU A 38 11.54 1.92 -4.89
C LEU A 38 13.06 1.99 -4.71
N ALA A 39 13.58 1.50 -3.58
CA ALA A 39 15.01 1.54 -3.30
C ALA A 39 15.82 0.74 -4.31
N THR A 40 15.37 -0.49 -4.60
CA THR A 40 16.03 -1.36 -5.60
C THR A 40 15.90 -0.79 -7.01
N THR A 41 14.78 -0.16 -7.35
CA THR A 41 14.62 0.55 -8.63
C THR A 41 15.60 1.71 -8.76
N ILE A 42 15.68 2.57 -7.74
CA ILE A 42 16.62 3.70 -7.72
C ILE A 42 18.06 3.21 -7.87
N VAL A 43 18.46 2.22 -7.07
CA VAL A 43 19.81 1.64 -7.13
C VAL A 43 20.07 1.06 -8.53
N GLY A 44 19.15 0.29 -9.08
CA GLY A 44 19.29 -0.31 -10.41
C GLY A 44 19.45 0.73 -11.51
N LEU A 45 18.69 1.82 -11.47
CA LEU A 45 18.73 2.88 -12.49
C LEU A 45 19.90 3.85 -12.35
N THR A 46 20.44 4.03 -11.14
CA THR A 46 21.48 5.04 -10.88
C THR A 46 22.88 4.46 -10.81
N ILE A 47 23.04 3.20 -10.42
CA ILE A 47 24.35 2.60 -10.12
C ILE A 47 24.73 1.54 -11.17
N VAL A 48 23.76 0.89 -11.80
CA VAL A 48 24.04 -0.25 -12.70
C VAL A 48 23.88 0.15 -14.15
N ASP A 49 25.01 0.26 -14.85
CA ASP A 49 25.02 0.62 -16.26
C ASP A 49 24.25 -0.38 -17.14
N GLY A 50 23.39 0.16 -17.99
CA GLY A 50 22.60 -0.58 -18.97
C GLY A 50 21.35 -1.28 -18.42
N LEU A 51 20.94 -0.99 -17.18
CA LEU A 51 19.57 -1.29 -16.72
C LEU A 51 18.62 -0.14 -17.06
N SER A 52 17.45 -0.48 -17.61
CA SER A 52 16.39 0.47 -17.90
C SER A 52 15.09 0.01 -17.26
N GLU A 53 14.30 0.96 -16.75
CA GLU A 53 12.99 0.68 -16.19
C GLU A 53 12.06 0.14 -17.27
N ARG A 54 11.46 -1.03 -17.02
CA ARG A 54 10.56 -1.67 -17.98
C ARG A 54 9.15 -1.08 -17.92
N ASN A 55 8.77 -0.52 -16.77
CA ASN A 55 7.50 0.17 -16.62
C ASN A 55 7.57 1.53 -17.34
N PRO A 56 6.76 1.76 -18.40
CA PRO A 56 6.84 3.00 -19.17
C PRO A 56 6.48 4.25 -18.34
N VAL A 57 5.61 4.11 -17.34
CA VAL A 57 5.22 5.22 -16.46
C VAL A 57 6.38 5.57 -15.53
N ALA A 58 6.93 4.58 -14.83
CA ALA A 58 8.04 4.81 -13.90
C ALA A 58 9.30 5.30 -14.64
N GLY A 59 9.61 4.73 -15.81
CA GLY A 59 10.72 5.18 -16.66
C GLY A 59 10.56 6.63 -17.13
N THR A 60 9.35 7.02 -17.57
CA THR A 60 9.07 8.41 -17.99
C THR A 60 9.22 9.37 -16.81
N VAL A 61 8.67 9.02 -15.64
CA VAL A 61 8.76 9.84 -14.43
C VAL A 61 10.21 10.00 -13.99
N PHE A 62 11.01 8.93 -14.00
CA PHE A 62 12.42 9.00 -13.66
C PHE A 62 13.20 9.88 -14.64
N HIS A 63 12.92 9.78 -15.95
CA HIS A 63 13.61 10.60 -16.95
C HIS A 63 13.24 12.09 -16.84
N GLN A 64 12.00 12.42 -16.46
CA GLN A 64 11.53 13.81 -16.35
C GLN A 64 11.86 14.46 -15.00
N PHE A 65 11.75 13.71 -13.91
CA PHE A 65 11.77 14.24 -12.53
C PHE A 65 12.79 13.54 -11.63
N GLY A 66 13.55 12.57 -12.14
CA GLY A 66 14.56 11.83 -11.40
C GLY A 66 13.99 11.02 -10.23
N VAL A 67 14.83 10.80 -9.22
CA VAL A 67 14.49 10.08 -7.98
C VAL A 67 13.32 10.72 -7.25
N ALA A 68 13.25 12.06 -7.21
CA ALA A 68 12.18 12.78 -6.54
C ALA A 68 10.81 12.45 -7.15
N GLY A 69 10.71 12.36 -8.48
CA GLY A 69 9.49 11.94 -9.16
C GLY A 69 9.04 10.53 -8.77
N LEU A 70 9.98 9.57 -8.72
CA LEU A 70 9.69 8.20 -8.30
C LEU A 70 9.21 8.13 -6.85
N CYS A 71 9.80 8.92 -5.94
CA CYS A 71 9.36 9.03 -4.55
C CYS A 71 7.93 9.56 -4.46
N VAL A 72 7.63 10.67 -5.15
CA VAL A 72 6.30 11.28 -5.15
C VAL A 72 5.24 10.32 -5.70
N VAL A 73 5.51 9.65 -6.82
CA VAL A 73 4.60 8.67 -7.40
C VAL A 73 4.41 7.47 -6.47
N SER A 74 5.46 7.00 -5.80
CA SER A 74 5.35 5.89 -4.84
C SER A 74 4.49 6.25 -3.64
N VAL A 75 4.67 7.44 -3.07
CA VAL A 75 3.82 7.95 -1.98
C VAL A 75 2.38 8.11 -2.46
N PHE A 76 2.17 8.67 -3.65
CA PHE A 76 0.85 8.83 -4.23
C PHE A 76 0.12 7.49 -4.41
N VAL A 77 0.81 6.48 -4.94
CA VAL A 77 0.26 5.12 -5.07
C VAL A 77 -0.13 4.55 -3.71
N LEU A 78 0.72 4.67 -2.69
CA LEU A 78 0.41 4.19 -1.33
C LEU A 78 -0.83 4.87 -0.77
N VAL A 79 -0.92 6.19 -0.88
CA VAL A 79 -2.07 6.97 -0.40
C VAL A 79 -3.36 6.53 -1.11
N VAL A 80 -3.34 6.42 -2.43
CA VAL A 80 -4.52 6.01 -3.21
C VAL A 80 -4.97 4.61 -2.83
N VAL A 81 -4.03 3.66 -2.70
CA VAL A 81 -4.35 2.27 -2.32
C VAL A 81 -4.97 2.22 -0.93
N VAL A 82 -4.33 2.84 0.06
CA VAL A 82 -4.84 2.86 1.44
C VAL A 82 -6.23 3.50 1.47
N LEU A 83 -6.43 4.64 0.80
CA LEU A 83 -7.74 5.30 0.75
C LEU A 83 -8.82 4.40 0.15
N VAL A 84 -8.55 3.75 -0.98
CA VAL A 84 -9.52 2.88 -1.66
C VAL A 84 -9.86 1.65 -0.80
N VAL A 85 -8.85 1.01 -0.23
CA VAL A 85 -9.03 -0.22 0.54
C VAL A 85 -9.70 0.04 1.89
N GLU A 86 -9.29 1.08 2.62
CA GLU A 86 -9.94 1.48 3.88
C GLU A 86 -11.37 1.96 3.64
N PHE A 87 -11.62 2.67 2.53
CA PHE A 87 -12.99 3.06 2.15
C PHE A 87 -13.86 1.83 1.88
N ALA A 88 -13.36 0.85 1.13
CA ALA A 88 -14.07 -0.40 0.89
C ALA A 88 -14.34 -1.18 2.19
N GLY A 89 -13.35 -1.27 3.08
CA GLY A 89 -13.51 -1.88 4.41
C GLY A 89 -14.58 -1.18 5.25
N THR A 90 -14.58 0.16 5.26
CA THR A 90 -15.58 0.97 5.97
C THR A 90 -16.99 0.80 5.40
N VAL A 91 -17.13 0.64 4.08
CA VAL A 91 -18.42 0.38 3.43
C VAL A 91 -18.95 -1.00 3.82
N LEU A 92 -18.10 -2.03 3.84
CA LEU A 92 -18.50 -3.38 4.26
C LEU A 92 -18.84 -3.45 5.75
N GLU A 93 -18.12 -2.72 6.61
CA GLU A 93 -18.42 -2.66 8.04
C GLU A 93 -19.77 -2.01 8.34
N ARG A 94 -20.24 -1.11 7.46
CA ARG A 94 -21.52 -0.41 7.61
C ARG A 94 -22.70 -1.13 6.96
N ASP A 95 -22.46 -2.14 6.15
CA ASP A 95 -23.51 -2.88 5.44
C ASP A 95 -23.77 -4.24 6.09
N ASP A 96 -24.75 -4.27 7.01
CA ASP A 96 -25.22 -5.47 7.70
C ASP A 96 -25.85 -6.51 6.75
N ARG A 97 -26.06 -6.20 5.47
CA ARG A 97 -26.69 -7.10 4.49
C ARG A 97 -25.69 -7.98 3.74
N THR A 98 -24.39 -7.72 3.88
CA THR A 98 -23.34 -8.47 3.20
C THR A 98 -22.75 -9.55 4.11
N GLU A 99 -22.61 -10.78 3.60
CA GLU A 99 -21.88 -11.87 4.27
C GLU A 99 -20.35 -11.70 4.22
N LEU A 100 -19.87 -10.67 3.50
CA LEU A 100 -18.45 -10.39 3.31
C LEU A 100 -17.88 -9.64 4.51
N SER A 101 -16.89 -10.23 5.16
CA SER A 101 -16.12 -9.56 6.22
C SER A 101 -15.26 -8.42 5.63
N PRO A 102 -15.07 -7.30 6.35
CA PRO A 102 -14.08 -6.27 6.02
C PRO A 102 -12.67 -6.83 5.78
N ASP A 103 -12.31 -7.94 6.43
CA ASP A 103 -11.03 -8.63 6.23
C ASP A 103 -10.82 -9.10 4.79
N THR A 104 -11.90 -9.44 4.09
CA THR A 104 -11.84 -9.82 2.67
C THR A 104 -11.42 -8.63 1.80
N ALA A 105 -11.89 -7.42 2.10
CA ALA A 105 -11.46 -6.22 1.38
C ALA A 105 -9.98 -5.91 1.65
N TYR A 106 -9.51 -6.06 2.89
CA TYR A 106 -8.09 -5.88 3.22
C TYR A 106 -7.21 -6.91 2.52
N PHE A 107 -7.61 -8.18 2.52
CA PHE A 107 -6.87 -9.23 1.83
C PHE A 107 -6.81 -8.96 0.32
N ILE A 108 -7.95 -8.77 -0.34
CA ILE A 108 -8.01 -8.56 -1.80
C ILE A 108 -7.32 -7.25 -2.20
N GLY A 109 -7.45 -6.20 -1.39
CA GLY A 109 -6.88 -4.89 -1.65
C GLY A 109 -5.36 -4.84 -1.46
N TYR A 110 -4.86 -5.37 -0.35
CA TYR A 110 -3.45 -5.25 0.01
C TYR A 110 -2.58 -6.42 -0.47
N PHE A 111 -3.06 -7.66 -0.38
CA PHE A 111 -2.22 -8.85 -0.64
C PHE A 111 -1.60 -8.85 -2.05
N PRO A 112 -2.37 -8.65 -3.15
CA PRO A 112 -1.79 -8.66 -4.49
C PRO A 112 -0.72 -7.59 -4.67
N LEU A 113 -0.92 -6.40 -4.11
CA LEU A 113 0.01 -5.28 -4.22
C LEU A 113 1.30 -5.54 -3.41
N VAL A 114 1.17 -6.06 -2.19
CA VAL A 114 2.31 -6.49 -1.38
C VAL A 114 3.12 -7.55 -2.12
N THR A 115 2.45 -8.54 -2.73
CA THR A 115 3.13 -9.59 -3.53
C THR A 115 3.83 -9.00 -4.74
N VAL A 116 3.19 -8.10 -5.48
CA VAL A 116 3.80 -7.48 -6.67
C VAL A 116 5.01 -6.62 -6.30
N PHE A 117 4.89 -5.74 -5.32
CA PHE A 117 6.02 -4.89 -4.90
C PHE A 117 7.14 -5.70 -4.24
N GLY A 118 6.79 -6.69 -3.42
CA GLY A 118 7.78 -7.60 -2.83
C GLY A 118 8.51 -8.42 -3.90
N GLY A 119 7.78 -8.95 -4.89
CA GLY A 119 8.36 -9.68 -6.01
C GLY A 119 9.28 -8.80 -6.87
N ALA A 120 8.85 -7.57 -7.18
CA ALA A 120 9.66 -6.59 -7.89
C ALA A 120 10.94 -6.24 -7.13
N THR A 121 10.85 -6.04 -5.80
CA THR A 121 12.01 -5.82 -4.93
C THR A 121 13.04 -6.95 -5.06
N VAL A 122 12.59 -8.20 -4.93
CA VAL A 122 13.48 -9.37 -5.02
C VAL A 122 14.08 -9.49 -6.42
N TYR A 123 13.26 -9.32 -7.46
CA TYR A 123 13.71 -9.38 -8.84
C TYR A 123 14.78 -8.32 -9.14
N ASN A 124 14.53 -7.07 -8.75
CA ASN A 124 15.48 -5.97 -8.92
C ASN A 124 16.76 -6.21 -8.12
N ALA A 125 16.66 -6.67 -6.88
CA ALA A 125 17.83 -7.01 -6.07
C ALA A 125 18.69 -8.10 -6.72
N VAL A 126 18.08 -9.16 -7.25
CA VAL A 126 18.78 -10.22 -7.98
C VAL A 126 19.47 -9.67 -9.23
N LEU A 127 18.78 -8.85 -10.02
CA LEU A 127 19.37 -8.21 -11.20
C LEU A 127 20.58 -7.34 -10.84
N ILE A 128 20.49 -6.57 -9.75
CA ILE A 128 21.61 -5.75 -9.25
C ILE A 128 22.79 -6.65 -8.88
N CYS A 129 22.55 -7.71 -8.10
CA CYS A 129 23.62 -8.62 -7.68
C CYS A 129 24.35 -9.28 -8.86
N ILE A 130 23.61 -9.75 -9.87
CA ILE A 130 24.19 -10.39 -11.07
C ILE A 130 25.04 -9.41 -11.88
N ARG A 131 24.66 -8.13 -11.90
CA ARG A 131 25.26 -7.14 -12.81
C ARG A 131 26.37 -6.31 -12.18
N VAL A 132 26.40 -6.22 -10.85
CA VAL A 132 27.47 -5.57 -10.07
C VAL A 132 28.64 -6.52 -9.83
N TRP A 133 28.43 -7.83 -9.81
CA TRP A 133 29.47 -8.84 -9.56
C TRP A 133 29.71 -9.70 -10.81
N PRO A 134 30.54 -9.23 -11.78
CA PRO A 134 30.96 -10.04 -12.92
C PRO A 134 31.88 -11.20 -12.52
#